data_AF-A0A1A9VZM9-F1
#
_entry.id   AF-A0A1A9VZM9-F1
#
_cell.length_a   1.000
_cell.length_b   1.000
_cell.length_c   1.000
_cell.angle_alpha   90.00
_cell.angle_beta   90.00
_cell.angle_gamma   90.00
#
_symmetry.space_group_name_H-M   'P 1'
#
loop_
_entity.id
_entity.type
_entity.pdbx_description
1 polymer ?
#
loop_
_entity_poly.entity_id
_entity_poly.type
_entity_poly.pdbx_seq_one_letter_code
_entity_poly.pdbx_strand_id
1 'polypeptide(L)'
;MKLIDIAINKRGQGTVFLIPEESDDMRHAYNLIAKGDCIRGPTKRKVQKETATGSSFSNRVRTTVTIRVESIDFDTQTRILGLRGSNIVQNRYVKMGAYHTLYLEVKRIFGLRKRKWDTFHLDLMDVACFPTSPNKL
;
A
#
# COMPACT_ATOMS: atom_id res chain seq x y z
N MET A 1 7.69 9.71 -7.50
CA MET A 1 6.44 9.39 -6.78
C MET A 1 5.73 10.67 -6.42
N LYS A 2 4.40 10.73 -6.43
CA LYS A 2 3.67 11.95 -6.09
C LYS A 2 3.09 11.89 -4.68
N LEU A 3 3.42 12.91 -3.88
CA LEU A 3 2.78 13.14 -2.58
C LEU A 3 1.40 13.79 -2.78
N ILE A 4 0.38 13.23 -2.11
CA ILE A 4 -1.00 13.73 -2.20
C ILE A 4 -1.42 14.43 -0.91
N ASP A 5 -1.14 13.82 0.24
CA ASP A 5 -1.53 14.35 1.54
C ASP A 5 -0.64 13.79 2.65
N ILE A 6 -0.41 14.60 3.68
CA ILE A 6 0.34 14.25 4.89
C ILE A 6 -0.53 14.55 6.11
N ALA A 7 -0.96 13.50 6.79
CA ALA A 7 -1.69 13.58 8.05
C ALA A 7 -0.83 12.98 9.19
N ILE A 8 0.23 13.69 9.57
CA ILE A 8 1.15 13.32 10.65
C ILE A 8 0.95 14.28 11.84
N ASN A 9 0.75 13.73 13.03
CA ASN A 9 0.60 14.52 14.26
C ASN A 9 1.95 14.92 14.86
N LYS A 10 1.93 15.79 15.88
CA LYS A 10 3.15 16.26 16.58
C LYS A 10 4.00 15.15 17.21
N ARG A 11 3.47 13.93 17.36
CA ARG A 11 4.19 12.76 17.88
C ARG A 11 4.82 11.91 16.78
N GLY A 12 4.76 12.34 15.52
CA GLY A 12 5.23 11.59 14.36
C GLY A 12 4.31 10.44 13.96
N GLN A 13 3.11 10.32 14.53
CA GLN A 13 2.15 9.26 14.15
C GLN A 13 1.24 9.77 13.05
N GLY A 14 1.01 8.96 12.02
CA GLY A 14 0.15 9.42 10.95
C GLY A 14 0.17 8.60 9.68
N THR A 15 -0.61 9.08 8.72
CA THR A 15 -0.76 8.50 7.39
C THR A 15 -0.27 9.49 6.35
N VAL A 16 0.48 8.99 5.37
CA VAL A 16 0.85 9.71 4.17
C VAL A 16 0.17 9.04 2.98
N PHE A 17 -0.35 9.82 2.06
CA PHE A 17 -0.96 9.35 0.82
C PHE A 17 -0.06 9.63 -0.38
N LEU A 18 0.26 8.57 -1.12
CA LEU A 18 1.22 8.60 -2.22
C LEU A 18 0.62 7.98 -3.47
N ILE A 19 1.04 8.46 -4.64
CA ILE A 19 0.77 7.84 -5.94
C ILE A 19 2.12 7.51 -6.60
N PRO A 20 2.47 6.24 -6.79
CA PRO A 20 3.59 5.86 -7.66
C PRO A 20 3.26 6.32 -9.09
N GLU A 21 4.14 7.08 -9.70
CA GLU A 21 3.95 7.62 -11.04
C GLU A 21 4.62 6.77 -12.11
N GLU A 22 5.70 6.08 -11.75
CA GLU A 22 6.49 5.21 -12.64
C GLU A 22 6.90 3.91 -11.92
N SER A 23 7.46 2.95 -12.64
CA SER A 23 7.88 1.66 -12.07
C SER A 23 8.99 1.79 -11.03
N ASP A 24 9.91 2.74 -11.22
CA ASP A 24 11.01 2.97 -10.27
C ASP A 24 10.54 3.54 -8.92
N ASP A 25 9.33 4.11 -8.86
CA ASP A 25 8.70 4.48 -7.59
C ASP A 25 8.38 3.28 -6.70
N MET A 26 8.28 2.07 -7.27
CA MET A 26 8.07 0.85 -6.48
C MET A 26 9.29 0.54 -5.60
N ARG A 27 10.50 0.88 -6.06
CA ARG A 27 11.71 0.77 -5.24
C ARG A 27 11.68 1.77 -4.09
N HIS A 28 11.21 3.00 -4.33
CA HIS A 28 11.06 3.99 -3.28
C HIS A 28 10.00 3.58 -2.25
N ALA A 29 8.86 3.06 -2.71
CA ALA A 29 7.83 2.52 -1.83
C ALA A 29 8.35 1.32 -1.01
N TYR A 30 9.12 0.42 -1.62
CA TYR A 30 9.76 -0.70 -0.92
C TYR A 30 10.67 -0.22 0.22
N ASN A 31 11.50 0.79 -0.01
CA ASN A 31 12.38 1.35 1.02
C ASN A 31 11.62 2.08 2.13
N LEU A 32 10.47 2.66 1.81
CA LEU A 32 9.68 3.42 2.76
C LEU A 32 8.80 2.53 3.65
N ILE A 33 8.36 1.37 3.16
CA ILE A 33 7.40 0.50 3.84
C ILE A 33 8.15 -0.55 4.68
N ALA A 34 7.75 -0.72 5.94
CA ALA A 34 8.33 -1.71 6.85
C ALA A 34 7.26 -2.67 7.40
N LYS A 35 7.71 -3.82 7.92
CA LYS A 35 6.85 -4.74 8.66
C LYS A 35 6.21 -4.03 9.85
N GLY A 36 4.93 -4.29 10.08
CA GLY A 36 4.11 -3.64 11.11
C GLY A 36 3.43 -2.34 10.67
N ASP A 37 3.84 -1.75 9.54
CA ASP A 37 3.13 -0.61 8.95
C ASP A 37 1.73 -1.01 8.48
N CYS A 38 0.85 -0.03 8.37
CA CYS A 38 -0.49 -0.26 7.84
C CYS A 38 -0.61 0.37 6.46
N ILE A 39 -1.03 -0.44 5.48
CA ILE A 39 -1.20 0.00 4.09
C ILE A 39 -2.67 -0.07 3.73
N ARG A 40 -3.21 1.05 3.24
CA ARG A 40 -4.56 1.14 2.69
C ARG A 40 -4.48 1.31 1.18
N GLY A 41 -5.12 0.42 0.43
CA GLY A 41 -5.09 0.51 -1.03
C GLY A 41 -6.21 -0.27 -1.71
N PRO A 42 -6.48 0.05 -2.98
CA PRO A 42 -7.44 -0.69 -3.79
C PRO A 42 -6.92 -2.08 -4.13
N THR A 43 -7.83 -3.06 -4.19
CA THR A 43 -7.53 -4.42 -4.63
C THR A 43 -8.75 -5.05 -5.30
N LYS A 44 -8.55 -6.16 -6.00
CA LYS A 44 -9.61 -6.96 -6.62
C LYS A 44 -9.76 -8.26 -5.83
N ARG A 45 -10.99 -8.57 -5.41
CA ARG A 45 -11.31 -9.83 -4.71
C ARG A 45 -12.32 -10.65 -5.51
N LYS A 46 -12.01 -11.93 -5.73
CA LYS A 46 -12.98 -12.90 -6.23
C LYS A 46 -13.95 -13.24 -5.10
N VAL A 47 -15.23 -12.98 -5.32
CA VAL A 47 -16.33 -13.30 -4.41
C VAL A 47 -17.12 -14.42 -5.07
N GLN A 48 -17.23 -15.56 -4.40
CA GLN A 48 -18.14 -16.64 -4.80
C GLN A 48 -19.49 -16.39 -4.15
N LYS A 49 -20.56 -16.48 -4.95
CA LYS A 49 -21.94 -16.50 -4.48
C LYS A 49 -22.57 -17.80 -4.94
N GLU A 50 -23.16 -18.53 -4.01
CA GLU A 50 -24.01 -19.69 -4.32
C GLU A 50 -25.45 -19.20 -4.47
N THR A 51 -26.12 -19.57 -5.56
CA THR A 51 -27.56 -19.35 -5.73
C THR A 51 -28.35 -20.47 -5.08
N ALA A 52 -29.62 -20.20 -4.73
CA ALA A 52 -30.53 -21.18 -4.13
C ALA A 52 -30.74 -22.46 -4.97
N THR A 53 -30.36 -22.43 -6.25
CA THR A 53 -30.38 -23.56 -7.20
C THR A 53 -29.09 -24.41 -7.20
N GLY A 54 -28.13 -24.12 -6.32
CA GLY A 54 -26.86 -24.86 -6.22
C GLY A 54 -25.78 -24.46 -7.24
N SER A 55 -26.05 -23.46 -8.09
CA SER A 55 -25.06 -22.93 -9.03
C SER A 55 -24.14 -21.91 -8.34
N SER A 56 -22.81 -22.07 -8.47
CA SER A 56 -21.85 -21.10 -7.95
C SER A 56 -21.42 -20.10 -9.04
N PHE A 57 -21.62 -18.81 -8.81
CA PHE A 57 -21.08 -17.75 -9.68
C PHE A 57 -19.95 -17.01 -8.98
N SER A 58 -18.88 -16.69 -9.71
CA SER A 58 -17.78 -15.90 -9.18
C SER A 58 -17.73 -14.52 -9.81
N ASN A 59 -17.71 -13.48 -8.97
CA ASN A 59 -17.59 -12.09 -9.43
C ASN A 59 -16.31 -11.45 -8.85
N ARG A 60 -15.60 -10.64 -9.63
CA ARG A 60 -14.41 -9.91 -9.18
C ARG A 60 -14.83 -8.49 -8.77
N VAL A 61 -14.82 -8.23 -7.47
CA VAL A 61 -15.21 -6.93 -6.92
C VAL A 61 -13.98 -6.11 -6.56
N ARG A 62 -13.95 -4.83 -6.96
CA ARG A 62 -12.96 -3.87 -6.49
C ARG A 62 -13.33 -3.41 -5.08
N THR A 63 -12.38 -3.43 -4.17
CA THR A 63 -12.57 -2.98 -2.79
C THR A 63 -11.28 -2.34 -2.28
N THR A 64 -11.37 -1.52 -1.23
CA THR A 64 -10.19 -0.97 -0.56
C THR A 64 -9.97 -1.72 0.75
N VAL A 65 -8.80 -2.31 0.92
CA VAL A 65 -8.43 -3.01 2.16
C VAL A 65 -7.38 -2.22 2.91
N THR A 66 -7.33 -2.40 4.23
CA THR A 66 -6.24 -1.87 5.06
C THR A 66 -5.56 -3.05 5.73
N ILE A 67 -4.33 -3.34 5.34
CA ILE A 67 -3.57 -4.47 5.90
C ILE A 67 -2.50 -3.98 6.87
N ARG A 68 -2.18 -4.78 7.88
CA ARG A 68 -0.92 -4.66 8.63
C ARG A 68 0.12 -5.53 7.95
N VAL A 69 1.21 -4.91 7.49
CA VAL A 69 2.26 -5.58 6.70
C VAL A 69 3.02 -6.59 7.55
N GLU A 70 3.12 -7.83 7.07
CA GLU A 70 3.87 -8.93 7.70
C GLU A 70 5.01 -9.42 6.80
N SER A 71 4.82 -9.42 5.47
CA SER A 71 5.90 -9.63 4.49
C SER A 71 5.81 -8.63 3.34
N ILE A 72 6.98 -8.35 2.76
CA ILE A 72 7.17 -7.42 1.65
C ILE A 72 7.98 -8.18 0.61
N ASP A 73 7.41 -8.33 -0.57
CA ASP A 73 8.02 -9.04 -1.69
C ASP A 73 8.19 -8.05 -2.84
N PHE A 74 9.44 -7.75 -3.19
CA PHE A 74 9.78 -6.85 -4.29
C PHE A 74 10.56 -7.62 -5.36
N ASP A 75 10.03 -7.63 -6.57
CA ASP A 75 10.70 -8.21 -7.73
C ASP A 75 11.55 -7.15 -8.44
N THR A 76 12.87 -7.37 -8.47
CA THR A 76 13.83 -6.43 -9.07
C THR A 76 13.80 -6.41 -10.60
N GLN A 77 13.23 -7.41 -11.26
CA GLN A 77 13.10 -7.44 -12.72
C GLN A 77 11.77 -6.81 -13.13
N THR A 78 10.67 -7.25 -12.52
CA THR A 78 9.32 -6.81 -12.91
C THR A 78 8.87 -5.52 -12.23
N ARG A 79 9.62 -5.04 -11.22
CA ARG A 79 9.28 -3.88 -10.37
C ARG A 79 7.94 -4.03 -9.64
N ILE A 80 7.47 -5.26 -9.46
CA ILE A 80 6.22 -5.55 -8.73
C ILE A 80 6.50 -5.54 -7.23
N LEU A 81 5.70 -4.78 -6.48
CA LEU A 81 5.74 -4.73 -5.03
C LEU A 81 4.46 -5.34 -4.44
N GLY A 82 4.62 -6.51 -3.82
CA GLY A 82 3.57 -7.23 -3.09
C GLY A 82 3.72 -7.06 -1.58
N LEU A 83 2.65 -6.69 -0.90
CA LEU A 83 2.61 -6.47 0.54
C LEU A 83 1.61 -7.46 1.14
N ARG A 84 2.09 -8.45 1.89
CA ARG A 84 1.23 -9.44 2.53
C ARG A 84 0.95 -9.04 3.97
N GLY A 85 -0.30 -9.19 4.38
CA GLY A 85 -0.70 -8.87 5.74
C GLY A 85 -2.13 -9.27 6.06
N SER A 86 -2.50 -9.08 7.31
CA SER A 86 -3.86 -9.28 7.81
C SER A 86 -4.69 -7.99 7.68
N ASN A 87 -5.94 -8.11 7.23
CA ASN A 87 -6.87 -6.98 7.14
C ASN A 87 -7.26 -6.48 8.54
N ILE A 88 -7.08 -5.18 8.80
CA ILE A 88 -7.31 -4.56 10.13
C ILE A 88 -8.49 -3.58 10.15
N VAL A 89 -9.22 -3.44 9.04
CA VAL A 89 -10.43 -2.62 8.96
C VAL A 89 -11.58 -3.44 8.39
N GLN A 90 -12.77 -3.32 8.98
CA GLN A 90 -13.94 -4.04 8.52
C GLN A 90 -14.22 -3.72 7.05
N ASN A 91 -14.44 -4.75 6.24
CA ASN A 91 -14.71 -4.62 4.82
C ASN A 91 -15.85 -5.55 4.41
N ARG A 92 -16.69 -5.12 3.48
CA ARG A 92 -17.83 -5.91 2.97
C ARG A 92 -17.41 -7.23 2.34
N TYR A 93 -16.21 -7.30 1.75
CA TYR A 93 -15.73 -8.43 0.96
C TYR A 93 -14.51 -9.14 1.55
N VAL A 94 -13.89 -8.56 2.59
CA VAL A 94 -12.70 -9.11 3.24
C VAL A 94 -12.91 -9.06 4.75
N LYS A 95 -12.93 -10.23 5.37
CA LYS A 95 -13.13 -10.34 6.83
C LYS A 95 -11.98 -9.65 7.58
N MET A 96 -12.25 -9.17 8.78
CA MET A 96 -11.21 -8.75 9.72
C MET A 96 -10.26 -9.93 10.02
N GLY A 97 -8.96 -9.66 10.10
CA GLY A 97 -7.92 -10.67 10.30
C GLY A 97 -7.61 -11.55 9.09
N ALA A 98 -8.40 -11.50 8.01
CA ALA A 98 -8.12 -12.28 6.82
C ALA A 98 -6.83 -11.82 6.14
N TYR A 99 -6.00 -12.77 5.74
CA TYR A 99 -4.78 -12.50 5.00
C TYR A 99 -5.07 -12.08 3.57
N HIS A 100 -4.33 -11.07 3.11
CA HIS A 100 -4.39 -10.57 1.75
C HIS A 100 -3.01 -10.09 1.30
N THR A 101 -2.70 -10.27 0.02
CA THR A 101 -1.53 -9.66 -0.62
C THR A 101 -2.01 -8.45 -1.42
N LEU A 102 -1.60 -7.26 -1.01
CA LEU A 102 -1.85 -6.01 -1.70
C LEU A 102 -0.68 -5.75 -2.65
N TYR A 103 -0.96 -5.73 -3.95
CA TYR A 103 0.00 -5.26 -4.95
C TYR A 103 -0.16 -3.76 -5.13
N LEU A 104 0.93 -3.00 -4.98
CA LEU A 104 0.90 -1.58 -5.35
C LEU A 104 0.93 -1.44 -6.87
N GLU A 105 0.17 -0.47 -7.37
CA GLU A 105 0.00 -0.22 -8.79
C GLU A 105 0.43 1.22 -9.12
N VAL A 106 1.07 1.39 -10.27
CA VAL A 106 1.37 2.72 -10.81
C VAL A 106 0.07 3.47 -11.11
N LYS A 107 0.07 4.79 -10.89
CA LYS A 107 -1.09 5.70 -10.97
C LYS A 107 -2.24 5.33 -10.01
N ARG A 108 -2.00 4.52 -8.97
CA ARG A 108 -2.98 4.25 -7.91
C ARG A 108 -2.51 4.80 -6.59
N ILE A 109 -3.41 5.50 -5.91
CA ILE A 109 -3.17 6.03 -4.57
C ILE A 109 -3.13 4.89 -3.54
N PHE A 110 -2.17 4.96 -2.64
CA PHE A 110 -2.14 4.16 -1.42
C PHE A 110 -1.87 5.06 -0.22
N GLY A 111 -2.40 4.66 0.94
CA GLY A 111 -2.11 5.30 2.22
C GLY A 111 -1.13 4.43 3.01
N LEU A 112 -0.01 5.01 3.42
CA LEU A 112 0.96 4.40 4.31
C LEU A 112 0.84 5.04 5.69
N ARG A 113 0.43 4.25 6.68
CA ARG A 113 0.37 4.68 8.08
C ARG A 113 1.48 4.03 8.89
N LYS A 114 2.25 4.87 9.57
CA LYS A 114 3.32 4.47 10.49
C LYS A 114 3.00 4.87 11.92
N ARG A 115 3.56 4.10 12.86
CA ARG A 115 3.55 4.46 14.29
C ARG A 115 4.53 5.58 14.63
N LYS A 116 5.51 5.82 13.78
CA LYS A 116 6.45 6.93 13.89
C LYS A 116 7.04 7.21 12.51
N TRP A 117 6.88 8.44 12.06
CA TRP A 117 7.61 9.08 10.99
C TRP A 117 8.76 9.83 11.66
N ASP A 118 9.97 9.30 11.53
CA ASP A 118 11.20 9.98 11.95
C ASP A 118 11.87 10.66 10.75
N THR A 119 12.98 11.33 11.00
CA THR A 119 13.74 12.06 9.97
C THR A 119 14.15 11.15 8.82
N PHE A 120 14.58 9.91 9.09
CA PHE A 120 14.96 8.96 8.06
C PHE A 120 13.80 8.66 7.09
N HIS A 121 12.58 8.48 7.61
CA HIS A 121 11.42 8.27 6.75
C HIS A 121 11.04 9.52 5.93
N LEU A 122 11.21 10.72 6.51
CA LEU A 122 10.96 11.98 5.80
C LEU A 122 11.99 12.18 4.68
N ASP A 123 13.27 11.93 4.95
CA ASP A 123 14.34 12.01 3.95
C ASP A 123 14.10 11.04 2.79
N LEU A 124 13.70 9.79 3.09
CA LEU A 124 13.32 8.81 2.06
C LEU A 124 12.13 9.27 1.23
N MET A 125 11.13 9.89 1.86
CA MET A 125 9.95 10.42 1.18
C MET A 125 10.32 11.61 0.28
N ASP A 126 11.20 12.49 0.75
CA ASP A 126 11.69 13.63 -0.03
C ASP A 126 12.46 13.18 -1.26
N VAL A 127 13.38 12.22 -1.12
CA VAL A 127 14.10 11.61 -2.26
C VAL A 127 13.11 10.98 -3.25
N ALA A 128 12.07 10.32 -2.75
CA ALA A 128 11.08 9.66 -3.59
C ALA A 128 10.13 10.61 -4.32
N CYS A 129 9.81 11.76 -3.69
CA CYS A 129 8.83 12.72 -4.22
C CYS A 129 9.47 13.86 -5.00
N PHE A 130 10.72 14.19 -4.70
CA PHE A 130 11.47 15.29 -5.30
C PHE A 130 12.85 14.79 -5.75
N PRO A 131 12.91 13.94 -6.80
CA PRO A 131 14.16 13.36 -7.30
C PRO A 131 15.09 14.36 -8.00
N THR A 132 14.86 15.66 -7.85
CA THR A 132 15.48 16.73 -8.65
C THR A 132 16.98 16.89 -8.33
N SER A 133 17.77 16.15 -9.10
CA SER A 133 19.18 16.35 -9.51
C SER A 133 20.26 16.41 -8.42
N PRO A 134 21.44 15.81 -8.68
CA PRO A 134 22.56 15.86 -7.73
C PRO A 134 22.88 17.31 -7.40
N ASN A 135 23.06 17.59 -6.12
CA ASN A 135 23.61 18.85 -5.65
C ASN A 135 24.83 19.22 -6.51
N LYS A 136 24.73 20.34 -7.21
CA LYS A 136 25.87 21.22 -7.43
C LYS A 136 26.43 21.56 -6.05
N LEU A 137 27.56 20.96 -5.71
CA LEU A 137 28.61 21.56 -4.89
C LEU A 137 29.94 21.14 -5.52
#